data_AF-R7UGN7-F1
#
_entry.id   AF-R7UGN7-F1
#
_cell.length_a   1.000
_cell.length_b   1.000
_cell.length_c   1.000
_cell.angle_alpha   90.00
_cell.angle_beta   90.00
_cell.angle_gamma   90.00
#
_symmetry.space_group_name_H-M   'P 1'
#
loop_
_entity.id
_entity.type
_entity.pdbx_description
1 polymer ?
#
loop_
_entity_poly.entity_id
_entity_poly.type
_entity_poly.pdbx_seq_one_letter_code
_entity_poly.pdbx_strand_id
1 'polypeptide(L)'
;MNDALSDNYRQLLVTNRDILVQRMQLHEMWAKMRAARIITGADEELIKLNRTPREQVEMLIDHLERKTDAIIEKFCDCLVKSNQTHLVQYLRPGAPGPPKIKNRQITTLLNPKDE
;
A
#
# COMPACT_ATOMS: atom_id res chain seq x y z
N MET A 1 -13.04 3.80 -23.69
CA MET A 1 -12.27 2.56 -23.44
C MET A 1 -11.79 2.65 -22.00
N ASN A 2 -12.23 1.73 -21.14
CA ASN A 2 -11.65 1.61 -19.80
C ASN A 2 -10.55 0.56 -19.92
N ASP A 3 -9.32 1.01 -20.17
CA ASP A 3 -8.16 0.12 -20.26
C ASP A 3 -7.98 -0.62 -18.94
N ALA A 4 -7.86 -1.95 -19.01
CA ALA A 4 -7.60 -2.78 -17.85
C ALA A 4 -6.25 -2.42 -17.20
N LEU A 5 -6.04 -2.88 -15.96
CA LEU A 5 -4.75 -2.72 -15.28
C LEU A 5 -3.62 -3.29 -16.14
N SER A 6 -2.59 -2.49 -16.43
CA SER A 6 -1.41 -2.98 -17.14
C SER A 6 -0.59 -3.92 -16.24
N ASP A 7 0.14 -4.83 -16.89
CA ASP A 7 0.99 -5.81 -16.19
C ASP A 7 2.03 -5.14 -15.29
N ASN A 8 2.51 -3.94 -15.67
CA ASN A 8 3.44 -3.15 -14.84
C ASN A 8 2.82 -2.80 -13.49
N TYR A 9 1.61 -2.22 -13.47
CA TYR A 9 0.94 -1.88 -12.21
C TYR A 9 0.54 -3.12 -11.42
N ARG A 10 0.09 -4.18 -12.11
CA ARG A 10 -0.19 -5.47 -11.47
C ARG A 10 1.05 -6.01 -10.77
N GLN A 11 2.21 -6.03 -11.44
CA GLN A 11 3.47 -6.49 -10.84
C GLN A 11 3.92 -5.62 -9.68
N LEU A 12 3.72 -4.30 -9.74
CA LEU A 12 4.05 -3.40 -8.64
C LEU A 12 3.18 -3.68 -7.40
N LEU A 13 1.88 -3.88 -7.57
CA LEU A 13 0.97 -4.23 -6.47
C LEU A 13 1.35 -5.57 -5.84
N VAL A 14 1.66 -6.59 -6.65
CA VAL A 14 2.05 -7.93 -6.17
C VAL A 14 3.41 -7.89 -5.47
N THR A 15 4.43 -7.31 -6.11
CA THR A 15 5.81 -7.30 -5.60
C THR A 15 5.95 -6.48 -4.33
N ASN A 16 5.20 -5.39 -4.21
CA ASN A 16 5.28 -4.49 -3.07
C ASN A 16 4.19 -4.73 -2.03
N ARG A 17 3.36 -5.78 -2.19
CA ARG A 17 2.20 -6.05 -1.36
C ARG A 17 2.54 -6.03 0.13
N ASP A 18 3.55 -6.79 0.56
CA ASP A 18 3.95 -6.84 1.98
C ASP A 18 4.32 -5.48 2.55
N ILE A 19 5.04 -4.65 1.79
CA ILE A 19 5.44 -3.31 2.23
C ILE A 19 4.23 -2.40 2.32
N LEU A 20 3.35 -2.43 1.34
CA LEU A 20 2.13 -1.63 1.33
C LEU A 20 1.24 -2.00 2.52
N VAL A 21 1.03 -3.30 2.75
CA VAL A 21 0.25 -3.85 3.86
C VAL A 21 0.83 -3.45 5.22
N GLN A 22 2.15 -3.47 5.37
CA GLN A 22 2.80 -3.15 6.64
C GLN A 22 2.85 -1.64 6.94
N ARG A 23 2.94 -0.80 5.91
CA ARG A 23 3.28 0.62 6.06
C ARG A 23 2.10 1.57 5.84
N MET A 24 1.05 1.14 5.14
CA MET A 24 -0.08 2.00 4.80
C MET A 24 -1.00 2.27 5.99
N GLN A 25 -1.44 3.51 6.11
CA GLN A 25 -2.37 3.99 7.13
C GLN A 25 -3.68 4.46 6.46
N LEU A 26 -4.77 3.74 6.71
CA LEU A 26 -6.05 3.96 6.00
C LEU A 26 -6.92 5.08 6.59
N HIS A 27 -6.71 5.46 7.86
CA HIS A 27 -7.64 6.32 8.61
C HIS A 27 -7.99 7.63 7.89
N GLU A 28 -6.98 8.32 7.36
CA GLU A 28 -7.17 9.60 6.66
C GLU A 28 -7.40 9.46 5.15
N MET A 29 -7.37 8.23 4.63
CA MET A 29 -7.46 7.97 3.19
C MET A 29 -8.89 7.77 2.73
N TRP A 30 -9.79 7.24 3.56
CA TRP A 30 -11.16 6.85 3.18
C TRP A 30 -11.95 7.97 2.48
N ALA A 31 -12.06 9.15 3.12
CA ALA A 31 -12.77 10.29 2.55
C ALA A 31 -12.16 10.76 1.23
N LYS A 32 -10.82 10.71 1.11
CA LYS A 32 -10.10 11.11 -0.10
C LYS A 32 -10.31 10.10 -1.24
N MET A 33 -10.27 8.80 -0.94
CA MET A 33 -10.53 7.75 -1.91
C MET A 33 -11.96 7.77 -2.43
N ARG A 34 -12.95 8.06 -1.57
CA ARG A 34 -14.34 8.28 -1.98
C ARG A 34 -14.50 9.51 -2.87
N ALA A 35 -13.90 10.64 -2.48
CA ALA A 35 -13.93 11.87 -3.28
C ALA A 35 -13.30 11.66 -4.68
N ALA A 36 -12.23 10.87 -4.76
CA ALA A 36 -11.56 10.51 -6.01
C ALA A 36 -12.28 9.40 -6.82
N ARG A 37 -13.37 8.83 -6.28
CA ARG A 37 -14.14 7.70 -6.85
C ARG A 37 -13.29 6.43 -7.07
N ILE A 38 -12.31 6.20 -6.20
CA ILE A 38 -11.50 4.98 -6.20
C ILE A 38 -12.31 3.82 -5.59
N ILE A 39 -12.97 4.12 -4.48
CA ILE A 39 -13.89 3.24 -3.76
C ILE A 39 -15.25 3.93 -3.61
N THR A 40 -16.30 3.14 -3.48
CA THR A 40 -17.64 3.60 -3.07
C THR A 40 -17.79 3.55 -1.54
N GLY A 41 -18.90 4.07 -1.01
CA GLY A 41 -19.24 3.88 0.40
C GLY A 41 -19.44 2.41 0.77
N ALA A 42 -20.04 1.61 -0.14
CA ALA A 42 -20.22 0.18 0.07
C ALA A 42 -18.88 -0.57 0.11
N ASP A 43 -17.94 -0.20 -0.76
CA ASP A 43 -16.57 -0.77 -0.75
C ASP A 43 -15.85 -0.43 0.56
N GLU A 44 -15.96 0.83 1.03
CA GLU A 44 -15.37 1.26 2.31
C GLU A 44 -15.89 0.44 3.48
N GLU A 45 -17.22 0.27 3.58
CA GLU A 45 -17.82 -0.54 4.64
C GLU A 45 -17.40 -2.00 4.54
N LEU A 46 -17.42 -2.59 3.34
CA LEU A 46 -16.99 -3.98 3.10
C LEU A 46 -15.54 -4.20 3.54
N ILE A 47 -14.64 -3.28 3.18
CA ILE A 47 -13.23 -3.39 3.56
C ILE A 47 -13.08 -3.27 5.08
N LYS A 48 -13.78 -2.32 5.71
CA LYS A 48 -13.75 -2.11 7.17
C LYS A 48 -14.31 -3.25 8.01
N LEU A 49 -15.09 -4.18 7.41
CA LEU A 49 -15.53 -5.38 8.12
C LEU A 49 -14.37 -6.28 8.57
N ASN A 50 -13.19 -6.16 7.94
CA ASN A 50 -12.00 -6.88 8.38
C ASN A 50 -11.50 -6.35 9.73
N ARG A 51 -11.05 -7.29 10.59
CA ARG A 51 -10.78 -7.04 12.01
C ARG A 51 -9.53 -6.20 12.24
N THR A 52 -8.53 -6.35 11.40
CA THR A 52 -7.24 -5.68 11.57
C THR A 52 -6.97 -4.66 10.47
N PRO A 53 -6.25 -3.56 10.78
CA PRO A 53 -5.82 -2.61 9.75
C PRO A 53 -5.04 -3.28 8.61
N ARG A 54 -4.28 -4.33 8.94
CA ARG A 54 -3.53 -5.13 7.97
C ARG A 54 -4.45 -5.79 6.94
N GLU A 55 -5.45 -6.54 7.40
CA GLU A 55 -6.43 -7.21 6.53
C GLU A 55 -7.22 -6.20 5.69
N GLN A 56 -7.53 -5.02 6.25
CA GLN A 56 -8.18 -3.94 5.51
C GLN A 56 -7.31 -3.43 4.35
N VAL A 57 -6.00 -3.29 4.56
CA VAL A 57 -5.07 -2.90 3.48
C VAL A 57 -4.92 -4.02 2.46
N GLU A 58 -4.84 -5.29 2.89
CA GLU A 58 -4.81 -6.44 1.98
C GLU A 58 -6.03 -6.47 1.06
N MET A 59 -7.23 -6.28 1.62
CA MET A 59 -8.47 -6.24 0.84
C MET A 59 -8.55 -5.01 -0.08
N LEU A 60 -8.01 -3.86 0.34
CA LEU A 60 -7.90 -2.68 -0.53
C LEU A 60 -6.98 -2.95 -1.72
N ILE A 61 -5.84 -3.62 -1.52
CA ILE A 61 -4.93 -3.98 -2.61
C ILE A 61 -5.63 -4.95 -3.58
N ASP A 62 -6.34 -5.96 -3.07
CA ASP A 62 -7.13 -6.89 -3.90
C ASP A 62 -8.22 -6.19 -4.71
N HIS A 63 -8.77 -5.10 -4.17
CA HIS A 63 -9.73 -4.25 -4.88
C HIS A 63 -9.04 -3.46 -6.00
N LEU A 64 -7.85 -2.90 -5.75
CA LEU A 64 -7.08 -2.12 -6.72
C LEU A 64 -6.55 -2.96 -7.89
N GLU A 65 -6.21 -4.23 -7.67
CA GLU A 65 -5.76 -5.16 -8.73
C GLU A 65 -6.80 -5.41 -9.83
N ARG A 66 -8.05 -5.00 -9.62
CA ARG A 66 -9.18 -5.14 -10.56
C ARG A 66 -9.56 -3.82 -11.22
N LYS A 67 -8.83 -2.73 -10.95
CA LYS A 67 -9.11 -1.39 -11.45
C LYS A 67 -8.23 -1.06 -12.67
N THR A 68 -8.36 0.16 -13.18
CA THR A 68 -7.57 0.66 -14.30
C THR A 68 -6.33 1.41 -13.81
N ASP A 69 -5.34 1.59 -14.67
CA ASP A 69 -4.13 2.37 -14.37
C ASP A 69 -4.46 3.78 -13.87
N ALA A 70 -5.49 4.42 -14.44
CA ALA A 70 -5.96 5.73 -14.02
C ALA A 70 -6.48 5.76 -12.57
N ILE A 71 -7.04 4.65 -12.08
CA ILE A 71 -7.44 4.52 -10.67
C ILE A 71 -6.22 4.36 -9.78
N ILE A 72 -5.19 3.63 -10.21
CA ILE A 72 -3.94 3.51 -9.45
C ILE A 72 -3.24 4.87 -9.34
N GLU A 73 -3.20 5.67 -10.42
CA GLU A 73 -2.63 7.02 -10.37
C GLU A 73 -3.39 7.94 -9.41
N LYS A 74 -4.74 7.90 -9.43
CA LYS A 74 -5.56 8.62 -8.44
C LYS A 74 -5.30 8.13 -7.01
N PHE A 75 -5.01 6.84 -6.84
CA PHE A 75 -4.65 6.28 -5.55
C PHE A 75 -3.29 6.79 -5.08
N CYS A 76 -2.30 6.91 -5.97
CA CYS A 76 -1.03 7.57 -5.69
C CYS A 76 -1.24 9.02 -5.23
N ASP A 77 -2.11 9.79 -5.88
CA ASP A 77 -2.45 11.14 -5.43
C ASP A 77 -3.09 11.16 -4.04
N CYS A 78 -3.91 10.16 -3.71
CA CYS A 78 -4.48 10.01 -2.37
C CYS A 78 -3.42 9.74 -1.31
N LEU A 79 -2.39 8.94 -1.63
CA LEU A 79 -1.24 8.71 -0.75
C LEU A 79 -0.47 10.01 -0.49
N VAL A 80 -0.19 10.80 -1.54
CA VAL A 80 0.47 12.12 -1.40
C VAL A 80 -0.34 13.04 -0.49
N LYS A 81 -1.64 13.16 -0.75
CA LYS A 81 -2.56 14.00 0.03
C LYS A 81 -2.75 13.53 1.47
N SER A 82 -2.40 12.29 1.78
CA SER A 82 -2.49 11.70 3.13
C SER A 82 -1.11 11.61 3.80
N ASN A 83 -0.13 12.40 3.35
CA ASN A 83 1.23 12.42 3.88
C ASN A 83 1.97 11.07 3.82
N GLN A 84 1.58 10.21 2.88
CA GLN A 84 2.12 8.87 2.65
C GLN A 84 2.88 8.79 1.32
N THR A 85 3.47 9.91 0.88
CA THR A 85 4.24 10.03 -0.38
C THR A 85 5.34 8.97 -0.49
N HIS A 86 5.92 8.54 0.63
CA HIS A 86 6.95 7.49 0.67
C HIS A 86 6.46 6.13 0.15
N LEU A 87 5.14 5.88 0.05
CA LEU A 87 4.57 4.67 -0.51
C LEU A 87 4.38 4.74 -2.03
N VAL A 88 4.32 5.95 -2.61
CA VAL A 88 4.09 6.16 -4.05
C VAL A 88 5.23 5.56 -4.89
N GLN A 89 6.45 5.54 -4.36
CA GLN A 89 7.59 4.91 -5.03
C GLN A 89 7.41 3.40 -5.25
N TYR A 90 6.50 2.74 -4.54
CA TYR A 90 6.21 1.31 -4.74
C TYR A 90 5.09 1.06 -5.74
N LEU A 91 4.43 2.12 -6.20
CA LEU A 91 3.26 2.04 -7.08
C LEU A 91 3.47 2.76 -8.41
N ARG A 92 4.57 3.52 -8.59
CA ARG A 92 4.90 4.15 -9.87
C ARG A 92 5.84 3.30 -10.73
N PRO A 93 5.54 3.10 -12.02
CA PRO A 93 6.47 2.52 -12.98
C PRO A 93 7.78 3.30 -13.04
N GLY A 94 8.91 2.57 -13.08
CA GLY A 94 10.25 3.18 -13.14
C GLY A 94 10.83 3.62 -11.80
N ALA A 95 10.11 3.42 -10.69
CA ALA A 95 10.70 3.62 -9.38
C ALA A 95 11.70 2.50 -9.04
N PRO A 96 12.78 2.79 -8.29
CA PRO A 96 13.66 1.74 -7.78
C PRO A 96 12.81 0.81 -6.92
N GLY A 97 12.81 -0.48 -7.27
CA GLY A 97 12.05 -1.50 -6.55
C GLY A 97 12.34 -1.47 -5.05
N PRO A 98 11.54 -2.17 -4.25
CA PRO A 98 11.59 -2.01 -2.81
C PRO A 98 12.99 -2.29 -2.27
N PRO A 99 13.51 -1.44 -1.35
CA PRO A 99 14.81 -1.69 -0.78
C PRO A 99 14.76 -3.07 -0.12
N LYS A 100 15.66 -3.97 -0.54
CA LYS A 100 15.82 -5.29 0.07
C LYS A 100 16.08 -5.05 1.56
N ILE A 101 15.08 -5.30 2.40
CA ILE A 101 15.21 -5.14 3.84
C ILE A 101 16.23 -6.21 4.27
N LYS A 102 17.49 -5.81 4.46
CA LYS A 102 18.47 -6.65 5.15
C LYS A 102 17.98 -6.75 6.58
N ASN A 103 17.55 -7.94 7.00
CA ASN A 103 17.25 -8.22 8.40
C ASN A 103 18.40 -7.66 9.26
N ARG A 104 18.11 -6.59 10.01
CA ARG A 104 19.05 -6.04 10.99
C ARG A 104 19.17 -7.10 12.07
N GLN A 105 20.23 -7.91 12.02
CA GLN A 105 20.60 -8.75 13.16
C GLN A 105 20.76 -7.83 14.36
N ILE A 106 19.86 -7.93 15.32
CA ILE A 106 20.06 -7.40 16.66
C ILE A 106 21.02 -8.41 17.30
N THR A 107 22.32 -8.27 17.05
CA THR A 107 23.32 -8.98 17.84
C THR A 107 23.35 -8.28 19.19
N THR A 108 22.67 -8.89 20.15
CA THR A 108 22.76 -8.60 21.58
C THR A 108 24.22 -8.34 21.95
N LEU A 109 24.52 -7.12 22.39
CA LEU A 109 25.73 -6.84 23.16
C LEU A 109 25.61 -7.62 24.48
N LEU A 110 26.07 -8.87 24.46
CA LEU A 110 26.38 -9.57 25.69
C LEU A 110 27.63 -8.89 26.26
N ASN A 111 27.42 -7.99 27.22
CA ASN A 111 28.48 -7.55 28.11
C ASN A 111 28.95 -8.78 28.91
N PRO A 112 30.20 -9.26 28.78
CA PRO A 112 30.81 -9.91 29.93
C PRO A 112 31.13 -8.80 30.93
N LYS A 113 30.35 -8.74 32.02
CA LYS A 113 30.81 -8.08 33.23
C LYS A 113 32.01 -8.87 33.75
N ASP A 114 33.04 -8.12 34.09
CA ASP A 114 34.23 -8.53 34.79
C ASP A 114 33.93 -9.48 35.97
N GLU A 115 34.61 -10.62 36.02
CA GLU A 115 35.14 -11.26 37.25
C GLU A 115 36.28 -12.23 36.92
#